data_AF-A0AAJ1Y0N9-F1
#
_entry.id   AF-A0AAJ1Y0N9-F1
#
_cell.length_a   1.000
_cell.length_b   1.000
_cell.length_c   1.000
_cell.angle_alpha   90.00
_cell.angle_beta   90.00
_cell.angle_gamma   90.00
#
_symmetry.space_group_name_H-M   'P 1'
#
loop_
_entity.id
_entity.type
_entity.pdbx_description
1 polymer ?
#
loop_
_entity_poly.entity_id
_entity_poly.type
_entity_poly.pdbx_seq_one_letter_code
_entity_poly.pdbx_strand_id
1 'polypeptide(L)'
;MNGDSAFSGKQEEYDVAFDFFSDVIFEFEGTDFLCVPGNHDCNFSVMDSVIRETILERIKDNEDKRENLIQKITLQDHYDDYFSKFMEFWESSELISDFPIFKVVNFSINEDQKIKINLINTAWDSTLHENAGTKYMPMTELQGLEYDNDALFNFSIIHHPTHWLEPNNKREFDHLLENVSDFIFTGHEHQESQISKISPLGETIILEGNVLQENSDPKISGFNIITIEIENSIVVNIDLEQFAWDSQQNMYIVNDFEEIKIDTMRRRINHASTGENNRFFIKESMSKFINDLGAYVVHPRHGNLLLNDIFVYPDFENSLEEKKNKQDMKASHLLNEIGDDKGVWFIEGDKESGKTTLLKKMYRDFHEKEWVPVFLDGEKISDIPVLKKIEQLIKKEFSRQYEGNMYEHFLQFDISKKILLLDNWDRVDLNKIGKKELVKIFTKFFSTIIIVAESIPNNTSDILGLNDELESRIKFIEIKKFGFKKRIKSV
;
A
#
# COMPACT_ATOMS: atom_id res chain seq x y z
N MET A 1 12.98 16.92 11.66
CA MET A 1 14.38 17.26 11.99
C MET A 1 15.23 16.00 11.89
N ASN A 2 16.32 16.02 11.11
CA ASN A 2 17.10 14.81 10.80
C ASN A 2 18.28 14.61 11.78
N GLY A 3 18.14 14.98 13.06
CA GLY A 3 19.21 14.90 14.09
C GLY A 3 19.91 16.22 14.40
N ASP A 4 20.77 16.17 15.42
CA ASP A 4 21.56 17.28 15.98
C ASP A 4 20.70 18.47 16.40
N SER A 5 19.72 18.20 17.26
CA SER A 5 18.91 19.27 17.88
C SER A 5 19.67 19.96 19.02
N ALA A 6 20.64 19.27 19.63
CA ALA A 6 21.55 19.79 20.64
C ALA A 6 23.02 19.74 20.17
N PHE A 7 23.91 20.41 20.91
CA PHE A 7 25.34 20.47 20.59
C PHE A 7 26.17 19.37 21.29
N SER A 8 25.77 18.99 22.51
CA SER A 8 26.45 18.01 23.35
C SER A 8 25.49 17.12 24.17
N GLY A 9 24.22 17.07 23.75
CA GLY A 9 23.18 16.25 24.36
C GLY A 9 22.78 16.67 25.78
N LYS A 10 22.99 17.94 26.16
CA LYS A 10 22.67 18.43 27.50
C LYS A 10 21.25 18.97 27.59
N GLN A 11 20.63 18.86 28.77
CA GLN A 11 19.26 19.32 28.99
C GLN A 11 19.06 20.80 28.62
N GLU A 12 19.99 21.68 29.00
CA GLU A 12 19.83 23.11 28.77
C GLU A 12 19.84 23.47 27.27
N GLU A 13 20.49 22.66 26.44
CA GLU A 13 20.51 22.82 24.98
C GLU A 13 19.15 22.44 24.39
N TYR A 14 18.54 21.35 24.88
CA TYR A 14 17.20 20.94 24.47
C TYR A 14 16.10 21.90 24.94
N ASP A 15 16.27 22.57 26.08
CA ASP A 15 15.32 23.58 26.52
C ASP A 15 15.26 24.75 25.52
N VAL A 16 16.42 25.19 25.00
CA VAL A 16 16.50 26.21 23.93
C VAL A 16 15.92 25.69 22.62
N ALA A 17 16.25 24.46 22.21
CA ALA A 17 15.70 23.87 21.00
C ALA A 17 14.18 23.73 21.08
N PHE A 18 13.65 23.34 22.24
CA PHE A 18 12.22 23.15 22.46
C PHE A 18 11.47 24.47 22.31
N ASP A 19 11.97 25.55 22.92
CA ASP A 19 11.37 26.87 22.78
C ASP A 19 11.35 27.30 21.30
N PHE A 20 12.47 27.16 20.59
CA PHE A 20 12.55 27.53 19.16
C PHE A 20 11.57 26.74 18.28
N PHE A 21 11.58 25.40 18.37
CA PHE A 21 10.69 24.60 17.51
C PHE A 21 9.23 24.74 17.90
N SER A 22 8.92 24.95 19.20
CA SER A 22 7.56 25.26 19.64
C SER A 22 7.05 26.55 19.01
N ASP A 23 7.87 27.60 18.97
CA ASP A 23 7.52 28.86 18.30
C ASP A 23 7.28 28.65 16.80
N VAL A 24 8.12 27.85 16.12
CA VAL A 24 7.94 27.54 14.70
C VAL A 24 6.64 26.79 14.46
N ILE A 25 6.37 25.72 15.23
CA ILE A 25 5.17 24.89 15.08
C ILE A 25 3.91 25.71 15.34
N PHE A 26 3.94 26.65 16.29
CA PHE A 26 2.80 27.51 16.60
C PHE A 26 2.35 28.40 15.44
N GLU A 27 3.24 28.71 14.49
CA GLU A 27 2.90 29.49 13.29
C GLU A 27 2.16 28.66 12.22
N PHE A 28 2.09 27.33 12.38
CA PHE A 28 1.44 26.41 11.44
C PHE A 28 0.31 25.63 12.12
N GLU A 29 -0.92 25.76 11.62
CA GLU A 29 -2.04 24.92 12.09
C GLU A 29 -1.83 23.44 11.71
N GLY A 30 -2.16 22.53 12.63
CA GLY A 30 -2.16 21.08 12.36
C GLY A 30 -0.77 20.48 12.10
N THR A 31 0.26 20.95 12.82
CA THR A 31 1.65 20.54 12.59
C THR A 31 2.17 19.62 13.68
N ASP A 32 2.72 18.49 13.27
CA ASP A 32 3.41 17.55 14.15
C ASP A 32 4.92 17.62 13.95
N PHE A 33 5.65 17.65 15.06
CA PHE A 33 7.11 17.61 15.03
C PHE A 33 7.63 16.18 15.13
N LEU A 34 8.40 15.75 14.14
CA LEU A 34 9.12 14.48 14.15
C LEU A 34 10.62 14.72 14.07
N CYS A 35 11.38 13.96 14.84
CA CYS A 35 12.83 14.01 14.82
C CYS A 35 13.48 12.64 15.09
N VAL A 36 14.71 12.49 14.63
CA VAL A 36 15.66 11.45 15.07
C VAL A 36 16.81 12.14 15.79
N PRO A 37 17.59 11.44 16.63
CA PRO A 37 18.78 12.03 17.21
C PRO A 37 20.00 11.87 16.29
N GLY A 38 20.91 12.83 16.37
CA GLY A 38 22.21 12.82 15.71
C GLY A 38 23.37 12.56 16.68
N ASN A 39 24.61 12.69 16.18
CA ASN A 39 25.80 12.41 16.99
C ASN A 39 26.02 13.47 18.08
N HIS A 40 25.62 14.72 17.86
CA HIS A 40 25.71 15.79 18.86
C HIS A 40 24.63 15.68 19.95
N ASP A 41 23.59 14.90 19.72
CA ASP A 41 22.56 14.57 20.72
C ASP A 41 23.06 13.55 21.78
N CYS A 42 24.26 12.98 21.60
CA CYS A 42 24.87 12.07 22.57
C CYS A 42 25.55 12.83 23.73
N ASN A 43 25.08 12.61 24.96
CA ASN A 43 25.76 13.12 26.16
C ASN A 43 26.90 12.19 26.59
N PHE A 44 28.09 12.38 26.02
CA PHE A 44 29.28 11.58 26.34
C PHE A 44 29.79 11.71 27.80
N SER A 45 29.23 12.61 28.61
CA SER A 45 29.66 12.79 30.01
C SER A 45 29.03 11.79 30.98
N VAL A 46 27.97 11.07 30.57
CA VAL A 46 27.19 10.20 31.47
C VAL A 46 27.76 8.78 31.60
N MET A 47 28.67 8.38 30.73
CA MET A 47 29.29 7.04 30.77
C MET A 47 30.77 7.10 30.36
N ASP A 48 31.59 6.30 31.03
CA ASP A 48 33.01 6.14 30.71
C ASP A 48 33.20 5.53 29.30
N SER A 49 34.07 6.13 28.50
CA SER A 49 34.25 5.77 27.09
C SER A 49 34.81 4.35 26.91
N VAL A 50 35.72 3.92 27.79
CA VAL A 50 36.35 2.59 27.70
C VAL A 50 35.33 1.50 27.97
N ILE A 51 34.45 1.71 28.96
CA ILE A 51 33.36 0.78 29.26
C ILE A 51 32.40 0.69 28.08
N ARG A 52 31.98 1.84 27.52
CA ARG A 52 31.05 1.89 26.39
C ARG A 52 31.62 1.21 25.16
N GLU A 53 32.87 1.52 24.79
CA GLU A 53 33.58 0.93 23.64
C GLU A 53 33.67 -0.59 23.77
N THR A 54 33.99 -1.11 24.96
CA THR A 54 34.05 -2.57 25.21
C THR A 54 32.69 -3.24 24.97
N ILE A 55 31.59 -2.58 25.34
CA ILE A 55 30.24 -3.11 25.11
C ILE A 55 29.87 -3.02 23.63
N LEU A 56 30.21 -1.91 22.97
CA LEU A 56 29.98 -1.73 21.53
C LEU A 56 30.67 -2.81 20.70
N GLU A 57 31.96 -3.09 20.96
CA GLU A 57 32.69 -4.17 20.28
C GLU A 57 31.99 -5.52 20.46
N ARG A 58 31.55 -5.81 21.69
CA ARG A 58 30.84 -7.06 21.98
C ARG A 58 29.48 -7.16 21.30
N ILE A 59 28.78 -6.04 21.16
CA ILE A 59 27.54 -5.97 20.38
C ILE A 59 27.85 -6.25 18.92
N LYS A 60 28.89 -5.66 18.33
CA LYS A 60 29.25 -5.92 16.92
C LYS A 60 29.61 -7.40 16.67
N ASP A 61 30.22 -8.09 17.65
CA ASP A 61 30.73 -9.47 17.51
C ASP A 61 29.71 -10.61 17.77
N ASN A 62 28.58 -10.40 18.45
CA ASN A 62 27.72 -11.51 18.92
C ASN A 62 26.22 -11.27 18.71
N GLU A 63 25.51 -12.15 18.01
CA GLU A 63 24.15 -11.92 17.46
C GLU A 63 22.98 -12.10 18.45
N ASP A 64 23.17 -12.68 19.64
CA ASP A 64 22.04 -13.02 20.53
C ASP A 64 21.65 -11.90 21.53
N LYS A 65 20.43 -11.36 21.35
CA LYS A 65 19.65 -10.50 22.29
C LYS A 65 20.34 -9.20 22.75
N ARG A 66 20.56 -8.25 21.83
CA ARG A 66 21.29 -7.00 22.10
C ARG A 66 20.43 -5.84 22.58
N GLU A 67 19.11 -5.88 22.42
CA GLU A 67 18.20 -4.74 22.70
C GLU A 67 18.44 -4.10 24.09
N ASN A 68 18.50 -4.91 25.15
CA ASN A 68 18.77 -4.43 26.52
C ASN A 68 20.16 -3.81 26.69
N LEU A 69 21.15 -4.23 25.88
CA LEU A 69 22.49 -3.66 25.93
C LEU A 69 22.54 -2.35 25.15
N ILE A 70 21.91 -2.29 23.96
CA ILE A 70 21.77 -1.09 23.14
C ILE A 70 21.14 0.02 23.98
N GLN A 71 19.98 -0.24 24.61
CA GLN A 71 19.31 0.75 25.45
C GLN A 71 20.21 1.31 26.57
N LYS A 72 21.12 0.49 27.13
CA LYS A 72 22.00 0.92 28.22
C LYS A 72 23.20 1.75 27.78
N ILE A 73 23.55 1.72 26.50
CA ILE A 73 24.74 2.39 25.98
C ILE A 73 24.44 3.54 25.02
N THR A 74 23.18 3.68 24.61
CA THR A 74 22.66 4.88 23.95
C THR A 74 22.71 6.03 24.95
N LEU A 75 23.22 7.20 24.51
CA LEU A 75 23.57 8.33 25.39
C LEU A 75 22.59 9.51 25.24
N GLN A 76 21.33 9.23 24.89
CA GLN A 76 20.39 10.21 24.34
C GLN A 76 19.14 10.39 25.22
N ASP A 77 19.24 10.13 26.54
CA ASP A 77 18.10 10.25 27.47
C ASP A 77 17.42 11.63 27.42
N HIS A 78 18.21 12.72 27.33
CA HIS A 78 17.66 14.08 27.23
C HIS A 78 16.95 14.35 25.89
N TYR A 79 17.41 13.71 24.81
CA TYR A 79 16.70 13.74 23.54
C TYR A 79 15.36 13.01 23.64
N ASP A 80 15.31 11.86 24.32
CA ASP A 80 14.07 11.10 24.49
C ASP A 80 13.04 11.91 25.29
N ASP A 81 13.47 12.58 26.36
CA ASP A 81 12.62 13.51 27.13
C ASP A 81 12.14 14.69 26.27
N TYR A 82 13.04 15.29 25.49
CA TYR A 82 12.74 16.38 24.55
C TYR A 82 11.70 15.99 23.51
N PHE A 83 11.90 14.84 22.85
CA PHE A 83 10.99 14.39 21.80
C PHE A 83 9.64 13.95 22.38
N SER A 84 9.63 13.34 23.56
CA SER A 84 8.38 12.95 24.24
C SER A 84 7.47 14.13 24.53
N LYS A 85 8.02 15.30 24.87
CA LYS A 85 7.22 16.52 25.01
C LYS A 85 6.50 16.90 23.72
N PHE A 86 7.15 16.78 22.56
CA PHE A 86 6.48 17.05 21.27
C PHE A 86 5.41 16.01 20.93
N MET A 87 5.64 14.75 21.28
CA MET A 87 4.65 13.68 21.06
C MET A 87 3.33 13.93 21.81
N GLU A 88 3.36 14.63 22.96
CA GLU A 88 2.15 15.00 23.71
C GLU A 88 1.26 16.01 22.95
N PHE A 89 1.83 16.76 21.99
CA PHE A 89 1.13 17.76 21.20
C PHE A 89 0.77 17.29 19.79
N TRP A 90 1.02 16.03 19.46
CA TRP A 90 0.66 15.49 18.15
C TRP A 90 -0.86 15.47 17.94
N GLU A 91 -1.29 15.98 16.80
CA GLU A 91 -2.70 15.98 16.38
C GLU A 91 -2.96 14.89 15.33
N SER A 92 -2.02 14.65 14.42
CA SER A 92 -2.18 13.74 13.29
C SER A 92 -1.31 12.47 13.38
N SER A 93 -0.28 12.50 14.22
CA SER A 93 0.72 11.46 14.39
C SER A 93 0.38 10.51 15.53
N GLU A 94 0.56 9.22 15.29
CA GLU A 94 0.39 8.18 16.30
C GLU A 94 1.65 7.30 16.35
N LEU A 95 2.19 7.10 17.56
CA LEU A 95 3.29 6.18 17.80
C LEU A 95 2.78 4.74 17.75
N ILE A 96 3.29 3.96 16.79
CA ILE A 96 2.90 2.56 16.56
C ILE A 96 3.86 1.60 17.26
N SER A 97 5.15 1.90 17.19
CA SER A 97 6.21 1.08 17.78
C SER A 97 7.29 1.96 18.38
N ASP A 98 7.80 1.55 19.54
CA ASP A 98 8.86 2.22 20.26
C ASP A 98 9.95 1.23 20.66
N PHE A 99 11.06 1.24 19.91
CA PHE A 99 12.23 0.42 20.19
C PHE A 99 13.46 1.30 20.41
N PRO A 100 14.50 0.82 21.13
CA PRO A 100 15.67 1.63 21.44
C PRO A 100 16.41 2.22 20.23
N ILE A 101 16.33 1.56 19.08
CA ILE A 101 17.06 1.95 17.86
C ILE A 101 16.15 2.58 16.79
N PHE A 102 14.83 2.38 16.88
CA PHE A 102 13.88 2.95 15.95
C PHE A 102 12.48 3.13 16.55
N LYS A 103 11.75 4.11 16.04
CA LYS A 103 10.32 4.29 16.30
C LYS A 103 9.56 4.23 14.97
N VAL A 104 8.31 3.80 15.03
CA VAL A 104 7.39 3.82 13.87
C VAL A 104 6.21 4.71 14.21
N VAL A 105 5.95 5.68 13.34
CA VAL A 105 4.86 6.64 13.47
C VAL A 105 3.96 6.56 12.26
N ASN A 106 2.65 6.62 12.46
CA ASN A 106 1.69 6.87 11.38
C ASN A 106 1.25 8.33 11.46
N PHE A 107 1.41 9.07 10.37
CA PHE A 107 0.86 10.42 10.21
C PHE A 107 -0.41 10.36 9.37
N SER A 108 -1.55 10.76 9.95
CA SER A 108 -2.86 10.73 9.30
C SER A 108 -3.05 11.97 8.43
N ILE A 109 -3.29 11.77 7.13
CA ILE A 109 -3.63 12.86 6.20
C ILE A 109 -5.15 13.12 6.25
N ASN A 110 -5.93 12.05 6.33
CA ASN A 110 -7.39 12.04 6.48
C ASN A 110 -7.84 10.67 7.02
N GLU A 111 -9.15 10.43 7.11
CA GLU A 111 -9.73 9.18 7.66
C GLU A 111 -9.22 7.90 6.96
N ASP A 112 -8.88 7.98 5.68
CA ASP A 112 -8.54 6.83 4.84
C ASP A 112 -7.06 6.78 4.41
N GLN A 113 -6.30 7.86 4.62
CA GLN A 113 -4.92 7.99 4.12
C GLN A 113 -3.95 8.38 5.22
N LYS A 114 -2.81 7.70 5.23
CA LYS A 114 -1.71 7.93 6.17
C LYS A 114 -0.36 7.85 5.48
N ILE A 115 0.67 8.40 6.13
CA ILE A 115 2.08 8.17 5.82
C ILE A 115 2.67 7.36 6.97
N LYS A 116 3.40 6.30 6.64
CA LYS A 116 4.20 5.58 7.64
C LYS A 116 5.58 6.21 7.70
N ILE A 117 6.08 6.48 8.90
CA ILE A 117 7.37 7.13 9.12
C ILE A 117 8.21 6.27 10.05
N ASN A 118 9.35 5.79 9.56
CA ASN A 118 10.36 5.09 10.35
C ASN A 118 11.39 6.13 10.84
N LEU A 119 11.49 6.31 12.16
CA LEU A 119 12.47 7.18 12.80
C LEU A 119 13.62 6.30 13.29
N ILE A 120 14.75 6.29 12.59
CA ILE A 120 15.83 5.32 12.85
C ILE A 120 17.05 6.05 13.43
N ASN A 121 17.44 5.65 14.64
CA ASN A 121 18.58 6.21 15.35
C ASN A 121 19.90 5.64 14.83
N THR A 122 20.46 6.29 13.81
CA THR A 122 21.81 6.00 13.31
C THR A 122 22.94 6.48 14.21
N ALA A 123 22.62 7.21 15.28
CA ALA A 123 23.59 7.83 16.16
C ALA A 123 23.84 7.05 17.46
N TRP A 124 23.17 5.91 17.67
CA TRP A 124 23.27 5.12 18.89
C TRP A 124 24.71 4.66 19.23
N ASP A 125 25.55 4.36 18.23
CA ASP A 125 26.97 3.96 18.40
C ASP A 125 27.97 5.11 18.18
N SER A 126 27.48 6.35 18.05
CA SER A 126 28.30 7.55 17.86
C SER A 126 29.40 7.68 18.91
N THR A 127 30.52 8.29 18.54
CA THR A 127 31.65 8.55 19.44
C THR A 127 31.98 10.04 19.41
N LEU A 128 32.77 10.52 20.38
CA LEU A 128 33.16 11.94 20.41
C LEU A 128 33.92 12.37 19.13
N HIS A 129 34.64 11.43 18.51
CA HIS A 129 35.39 11.65 17.29
C HIS A 129 35.04 10.57 16.27
N GLU A 130 34.13 10.92 15.39
CA GLU A 130 33.59 10.00 14.42
C GLU A 130 34.48 9.88 13.20
N ASN A 131 34.50 8.68 12.62
CA ASN A 131 35.17 8.42 11.36
C ASN A 131 34.17 7.82 10.38
N ALA A 132 34.11 8.37 9.17
CA ALA A 132 33.29 7.81 8.11
C ALA A 132 33.67 6.34 7.85
N GLY A 133 32.67 5.49 7.60
CA GLY A 133 32.83 4.07 7.32
C GLY A 133 33.06 3.18 8.55
N THR A 134 32.69 3.64 9.75
CA THR A 134 32.90 2.90 11.02
C THR A 134 31.64 2.70 11.86
N LYS A 135 30.53 3.36 11.51
CA LYS A 135 29.25 3.21 12.20
C LYS A 135 28.63 1.84 11.89
N TYR A 136 27.88 1.30 12.85
CA TYR A 136 27.23 0.01 12.72
C TYR A 136 25.74 0.14 13.02
N MET A 137 24.90 -0.47 12.20
CA MET A 137 23.47 -0.64 12.44
C MET A 137 23.15 -2.09 12.82
N PRO A 138 22.50 -2.33 13.97
CA PRO A 138 22.19 -3.67 14.45
C PRO A 138 21.00 -4.27 13.69
N MET A 139 21.27 -4.97 12.58
CA MET A 139 20.24 -5.43 11.63
C MET A 139 19.18 -6.36 12.23
N THR A 140 19.53 -7.18 13.22
CA THR A 140 18.59 -8.08 13.90
C THR A 140 17.51 -7.29 14.65
N GLU A 141 17.90 -6.18 15.27
CA GLU A 141 17.03 -5.28 16.01
C GLU A 141 16.17 -4.39 15.10
N LEU A 142 16.48 -4.32 13.80
CA LEU A 142 15.71 -3.55 12.81
C LEU A 142 14.65 -4.40 12.06
N GLN A 143 14.52 -5.69 12.38
CA GLN A 143 13.59 -6.60 11.68
C GLN A 143 12.11 -6.21 11.81
N GLY A 144 11.74 -5.35 12.76
CA GLY A 144 10.37 -4.83 12.90
C GLY A 144 10.00 -3.74 11.88
N LEU A 145 10.94 -3.29 11.05
CA LEU A 145 10.68 -2.35 9.96
C LEU A 145 10.16 -3.10 8.74
N GLU A 146 8.92 -2.80 8.35
CA GLU A 146 8.24 -3.41 7.21
C GLU A 146 7.69 -2.33 6.27
N TYR A 147 7.46 -2.66 4.99
CA TYR A 147 6.77 -1.75 4.07
C TYR A 147 5.25 -1.82 4.28
N ASP A 148 4.62 -0.70 4.61
CA ASP A 148 3.15 -0.63 4.70
C ASP A 148 2.56 -0.31 3.33
N ASN A 149 1.86 -1.29 2.75
CA ASN A 149 1.24 -1.15 1.43
C ASN A 149 -0.04 -0.30 1.45
N ASP A 150 -0.59 -0.06 2.65
CA ASP A 150 -1.79 0.74 2.84
C ASP A 150 -1.45 2.22 3.10
N ALA A 151 -0.20 2.50 3.46
CA ALA A 151 0.30 3.87 3.55
C ALA A 151 0.44 4.52 2.16
N LEU A 152 0.14 5.81 2.09
CA LEU A 152 0.36 6.64 0.91
C LEU A 152 1.85 6.69 0.55
N PHE A 153 2.68 6.88 1.57
CA PHE A 153 4.13 6.77 1.45
C PHE A 153 4.70 6.10 2.70
N ASN A 154 5.82 5.43 2.51
CA ASN A 154 6.69 4.99 3.58
C ASN A 154 7.94 5.88 3.61
N PHE A 155 8.13 6.60 4.69
CA PHE A 155 9.26 7.48 4.90
C PHE A 155 10.23 6.84 5.90
N SER A 156 11.52 7.04 5.69
CA SER A 156 12.54 6.77 6.72
C SER A 156 13.35 8.02 6.97
N ILE A 157 13.52 8.37 8.24
CA ILE A 157 14.37 9.48 8.69
C ILE A 157 15.56 8.88 9.42
N ILE A 158 16.76 9.27 8.98
CA ILE A 158 18.05 8.93 9.57
C ILE A 158 18.88 10.20 9.72
N HIS A 159 19.89 10.18 10.60
CA HIS A 159 20.82 11.30 10.72
C HIS A 159 22.02 11.12 9.80
N HIS A 160 22.72 9.99 9.92
CA HIS A 160 23.92 9.71 9.14
C HIS A 160 23.57 9.13 7.77
N PRO A 161 24.12 9.69 6.67
CA PRO A 161 24.08 9.03 5.38
C PRO A 161 24.75 7.67 5.45
N THR A 162 24.26 6.71 4.65
CA THR A 162 24.66 5.31 4.84
C THR A 162 26.14 5.03 4.57
N HIS A 163 26.86 5.92 3.90
CA HIS A 163 28.29 5.78 3.67
C HIS A 163 29.16 5.98 4.92
N TRP A 164 28.56 6.46 6.03
CA TRP A 164 29.20 6.50 7.34
C TRP A 164 29.28 5.11 8.02
N LEU A 165 28.49 4.15 7.55
CA LEU A 165 28.50 2.79 8.07
C LEU A 165 29.65 1.97 7.49
N GLU A 166 30.11 0.95 8.22
CA GLU A 166 31.11 0.05 7.66
C GLU A 166 30.58 -0.68 6.40
N PRO A 167 31.43 -0.98 5.40
CA PRO A 167 30.97 -1.30 4.06
C PRO A 167 30.01 -2.49 3.91
N ASN A 168 30.11 -3.50 4.78
CA ASN A 168 29.23 -4.66 4.72
C ASN A 168 27.84 -4.32 5.29
N ASN A 169 27.81 -3.71 6.47
CA ASN A 169 26.56 -3.30 7.11
C ASN A 169 25.87 -2.19 6.35
N LYS A 170 26.61 -1.26 5.75
CA LYS A 170 26.07 -0.28 4.79
C LYS A 170 25.21 -0.96 3.73
N ARG A 171 25.67 -2.06 3.12
CA ARG A 171 24.91 -2.76 2.07
C ARG A 171 23.64 -3.36 2.63
N GLU A 172 23.71 -3.98 3.79
CA GLU A 172 22.54 -4.57 4.45
C GLU A 172 21.52 -3.49 4.84
N PHE A 173 21.99 -2.37 5.36
CA PHE A 173 21.15 -1.24 5.75
C PHE A 173 20.57 -0.49 4.55
N ASP A 174 21.33 -0.26 3.48
CA ASP A 174 20.81 0.27 2.21
C ASP A 174 19.67 -0.61 1.69
N HIS A 175 19.86 -1.93 1.68
CA HIS A 175 18.83 -2.87 1.24
C HIS A 175 17.58 -2.80 2.12
N LEU A 176 17.75 -2.73 3.44
CA LEU A 176 16.62 -2.55 4.36
C LEU A 176 15.88 -1.24 4.09
N LEU A 177 16.59 -0.11 4.03
CA LEU A 177 15.99 1.21 3.82
C LEU A 177 15.22 1.26 2.49
N GLU A 178 15.78 0.73 1.41
CA GLU A 178 15.12 0.63 0.11
C GLU A 178 13.87 -0.27 0.14
N ASN A 179 13.89 -1.33 0.96
CA ASN A 179 12.75 -2.23 1.13
C ASN A 179 11.61 -1.59 1.93
N VAL A 180 11.90 -0.65 2.82
CA VAL A 180 10.89 -0.11 3.75
C VAL A 180 10.51 1.35 3.45
N SER A 181 11.05 1.95 2.38
CA SER A 181 10.89 3.39 2.14
C SER A 181 10.70 3.76 0.67
N ASP A 182 9.76 4.67 0.45
CA ASP A 182 9.63 5.48 -0.76
C ASP A 182 10.56 6.71 -0.71
N PHE A 183 10.65 7.34 0.45
CA PHE A 183 11.54 8.49 0.71
C PHE A 183 12.46 8.20 1.89
N ILE A 184 13.73 8.59 1.75
CA ILE A 184 14.72 8.55 2.82
C ILE A 184 15.23 9.97 3.06
N PHE A 185 15.11 10.45 4.29
CA PHE A 185 15.61 11.75 4.73
C PHE A 185 16.87 11.55 5.56
N THR A 186 17.95 12.23 5.19
CA THR A 186 19.24 12.16 5.91
C THR A 186 19.84 13.55 6.14
N GLY A 187 20.87 13.65 6.97
CA GLY A 187 21.56 14.90 7.29
C GLY A 187 23.08 14.71 7.45
N HIS A 188 23.66 15.29 8.51
CA HIS A 188 25.06 15.17 8.95
C HIS A 188 26.13 15.84 8.08
N GLU A 189 26.10 15.74 6.75
CA GLU A 189 27.18 16.28 5.90
C GLU A 189 27.08 17.78 5.62
N HIS A 190 26.00 18.43 6.08
CA HIS A 190 25.71 19.86 5.90
C HIS A 190 25.78 20.28 4.41
N GLN A 191 25.53 19.32 3.52
CA GLN A 191 25.48 19.49 2.08
C GLN A 191 24.15 19.00 1.56
N GLU A 192 23.58 19.76 0.64
CA GLU A 192 22.33 19.42 -0.02
C GLU A 192 22.60 18.45 -1.16
N SER A 193 21.83 17.36 -1.21
CA SER A 193 21.75 16.54 -2.41
C SER A 193 20.40 15.83 -2.50
N GLN A 194 19.93 15.67 -3.74
CA GLN A 194 18.82 14.79 -4.07
C GLN A 194 19.36 13.64 -4.93
N ILE A 195 19.09 12.43 -4.49
CA ILE A 195 19.52 11.22 -5.19
C ILE A 195 18.28 10.34 -5.41
N SER A 196 17.92 10.12 -6.67
CA SER A 196 16.99 9.05 -7.02
C SER A 196 17.74 7.74 -7.22
N LYS A 197 17.29 6.69 -6.54
CA LYS A 197 17.83 5.33 -6.67
C LYS A 197 16.76 4.40 -7.21
N ILE A 198 16.98 3.90 -8.42
CA ILE A 198 16.10 2.92 -9.07
C ILE A 198 16.64 1.52 -8.81
N SER A 199 15.82 0.66 -8.20
CA SER A 199 16.10 -0.76 -7.99
C SER A 199 14.98 -1.62 -8.61
N PRO A 200 15.11 -2.96 -8.63
CA PRO A 200 14.01 -3.83 -9.07
C PRO A 200 12.71 -3.65 -8.27
N LEU A 201 12.80 -3.12 -7.04
CA LEU A 201 11.63 -2.85 -6.18
C LEU A 201 10.89 -1.59 -6.61
N GLY A 202 11.56 -0.63 -7.24
CA GLY A 202 11.03 0.67 -7.61
C GLY A 202 12.05 1.79 -7.39
N GLU A 203 11.60 3.03 -7.39
CA GLU A 203 12.43 4.23 -7.24
C GLU A 203 12.35 4.79 -5.81
N THR A 204 13.46 4.82 -5.06
CA THR A 204 13.55 5.48 -3.74
C THR A 204 14.16 6.86 -3.94
N ILE A 205 13.55 7.87 -3.35
CA ILE A 205 14.08 9.23 -3.34
C ILE A 205 14.83 9.43 -2.02
N ILE A 206 16.11 9.81 -2.12
CA ILE A 206 16.95 10.14 -0.96
C ILE A 206 17.17 11.64 -0.97
N LEU A 207 16.83 12.29 0.13
CA LEU A 207 16.92 13.73 0.30
C LEU A 207 17.81 14.05 1.49
N GLU A 208 18.88 14.78 1.22
CA GLU A 208 19.81 15.28 2.24
C GLU A 208 19.41 16.71 2.61
N GLY A 209 19.07 16.92 3.89
CA GLY A 209 18.60 18.22 4.38
C GLY A 209 19.74 19.23 4.55
N ASN A 210 19.44 20.51 4.33
CA ASN A 210 20.34 21.62 4.66
C ASN A 210 20.46 21.78 6.19
N VAL A 211 21.49 22.50 6.63
CA VAL A 211 21.72 22.83 8.03
C VAL A 211 20.89 24.05 8.43
N LEU A 212 20.07 23.93 9.48
CA LEU A 212 19.28 25.07 9.98
C LEU A 212 20.16 26.19 10.53
N GLN A 213 21.32 25.86 11.10
CA GLN A 213 22.34 26.83 11.49
C GLN A 213 23.71 26.15 11.53
N GLU A 214 24.62 26.59 10.68
CA GLU A 214 26.00 26.10 10.67
C GLU A 214 26.78 26.64 11.87
N ASN A 215 27.54 25.76 12.53
CA ASN A 215 28.35 26.10 13.71
C ASN A 215 29.46 27.10 13.39
N SER A 216 30.07 26.97 12.20
CA SER A 216 31.20 27.80 11.79
C SER A 216 30.81 29.19 11.28
N ASP A 217 29.62 29.33 10.70
CA ASP A 217 29.05 30.61 10.26
C ASP A 217 27.52 30.60 10.42
N PRO A 218 26.97 31.28 11.44
CA PRO A 218 25.52 31.33 11.68
C PRO A 218 24.70 31.95 10.55
N LYS A 219 25.34 32.54 9.54
CA LYS A 219 24.67 33.06 8.34
C LYS A 219 24.37 31.97 7.31
N ILE A 220 24.98 30.79 7.44
CA ILE A 220 24.65 29.62 6.64
C ILE A 220 23.51 28.91 7.35
N SER A 221 22.34 28.97 6.73
CA SER A 221 21.10 28.42 7.24
C SER A 221 20.20 28.09 6.05
N GLY A 222 19.55 26.94 6.09
CA GLY A 222 18.58 26.55 5.09
C GLY A 222 17.72 25.39 5.55
N PHE A 223 16.67 25.13 4.77
CA PHE A 223 15.74 24.03 4.99
C PHE A 223 15.01 23.71 3.69
N ASN A 224 14.34 22.56 3.67
CA ASN A 224 13.60 22.10 2.51
C ASN A 224 12.10 22.02 2.85
N ILE A 225 11.24 22.36 1.89
CA ILE A 225 9.81 22.11 1.95
C ILE A 225 9.46 21.09 0.87
N ILE A 226 8.74 20.04 1.27
CA ILE A 226 8.15 19.08 0.32
C ILE A 226 6.64 19.26 0.36
N THR A 227 6.07 19.61 -0.78
CA THR A 227 4.63 19.79 -0.93
C THR A 227 4.07 18.61 -1.70
N ILE A 228 3.14 17.87 -1.08
CA ILE A 228 2.46 16.73 -1.71
C ILE A 228 1.01 17.15 -1.98
N GLU A 229 0.65 17.30 -3.25
CA GLU A 229 -0.70 17.62 -3.67
C GLU A 229 -1.52 16.35 -3.88
N ILE A 230 -2.65 16.23 -3.18
CA ILE A 230 -3.52 15.05 -3.21
C ILE A 230 -4.93 15.47 -3.64
N GLU A 231 -5.43 14.86 -4.72
CA GLU A 231 -6.81 15.02 -5.17
C GLU A 231 -7.51 13.66 -5.25
N ASN A 232 -8.70 13.54 -4.66
CA ASN A 232 -9.48 12.29 -4.65
C ASN A 232 -8.66 11.07 -4.20
N SER A 233 -7.84 11.25 -3.17
CA SER A 233 -6.94 10.23 -2.63
C SER A 233 -5.81 9.77 -3.57
N ILE A 234 -5.52 10.55 -4.61
CA ILE A 234 -4.42 10.31 -5.56
C ILE A 234 -3.41 11.46 -5.44
N VAL A 235 -2.13 11.12 -5.37
CA VAL A 235 -1.05 12.12 -5.45
C VAL A 235 -1.00 12.68 -6.87
N VAL A 236 -1.23 13.97 -7.01
CA VAL A 236 -1.20 14.68 -8.30
C VAL A 236 0.16 15.28 -8.56
N ASN A 237 0.81 15.81 -7.53
CA ASN A 237 2.13 16.42 -7.64
C ASN A 237 2.94 16.27 -6.34
N ILE A 238 4.27 16.29 -6.49
CA ILE A 238 5.23 16.39 -5.38
C ILE A 238 6.29 17.41 -5.77
N ASP A 239 6.36 18.52 -5.05
CA ASP A 239 7.36 19.57 -5.28
C ASP A 239 8.36 19.62 -4.11
N LEU A 240 9.63 19.83 -4.44
CA LEU A 240 10.69 20.13 -3.48
C LEU A 240 11.17 21.57 -3.69
N GLU A 241 11.07 22.37 -2.63
CA GLU A 241 11.60 23.73 -2.56
C GLU A 241 12.74 23.80 -1.55
N GLN A 242 13.87 24.35 -1.97
CA GLN A 242 15.06 24.49 -1.11
C GLN A 242 15.23 25.96 -0.74
N PHE A 243 15.27 26.26 0.55
CA PHE A 243 15.40 27.60 1.08
C PHE A 243 16.78 27.82 1.67
N ALA A 244 17.39 28.97 1.37
CA ALA A 244 18.64 29.41 1.95
C ALA A 244 18.50 30.84 2.51
N TRP A 245 19.20 31.12 3.61
CA TRP A 245 19.19 32.42 4.27
C TRP A 245 20.00 33.46 3.47
N ASP A 246 19.35 34.54 3.03
CA ASP A 246 20.02 35.69 2.45
C ASP A 246 20.26 36.76 3.54
N SER A 247 21.51 36.84 4.00
CA SER A 247 21.91 37.81 5.03
C SER A 247 21.82 39.28 4.59
N GLN A 248 21.75 39.59 3.29
CA GLN A 248 21.60 40.96 2.80
C GLN A 248 20.14 41.40 2.83
N GLN A 249 19.23 40.47 2.52
CA GLN A 249 17.78 40.71 2.51
C GLN A 249 17.12 40.40 3.85
N ASN A 250 17.83 39.72 4.75
CA ASN A 250 17.36 39.29 6.07
C ASN A 250 16.08 38.44 5.98
N MET A 251 16.09 37.50 5.04
CA MET A 251 15.00 36.54 4.80
C MET A 251 15.52 35.27 4.12
N TYR A 252 14.75 34.19 4.21
CA TYR A 252 14.97 33.01 3.39
C TYR A 252 14.49 33.24 1.96
N ILE A 253 15.25 32.75 0.98
CA ILE A 253 14.91 32.77 -0.43
C ILE A 253 14.96 31.34 -1.00
N VAL A 254 14.12 31.08 -2.01
CA VAL A 254 14.17 29.80 -2.74
C VAL A 254 15.44 29.78 -3.58
N ASN A 255 16.31 28.80 -3.31
CA ASN A 255 17.55 28.55 -4.03
C ASN A 255 17.30 27.63 -5.22
N ASP A 256 16.46 26.60 -5.03
CA ASP A 256 16.10 25.63 -6.07
C ASP A 256 14.64 25.15 -5.94
N PHE A 257 14.08 24.71 -7.08
CA PHE A 257 12.73 24.16 -7.20
C PHE A 257 12.75 22.96 -8.14
N GLU A 258 12.30 21.80 -7.66
CA GLU A 258 12.23 20.57 -8.45
C GLU A 258 10.88 19.84 -8.29
N GLU A 259 10.32 19.39 -9.42
CA GLU A 259 9.16 18.47 -9.45
C GLU A 259 9.68 17.02 -9.28
N ILE A 260 9.27 16.33 -8.21
CA ILE A 260 9.64 14.94 -7.95
C ILE A 260 8.64 14.00 -8.61
N LYS A 261 9.13 13.15 -9.53
CA LYS A 261 8.34 12.10 -10.16
C LYS A 261 8.66 10.77 -9.52
N ILE A 262 7.67 10.15 -8.88
CA ILE A 262 7.82 8.84 -8.25
C ILE A 262 6.67 7.91 -8.63
N ASP A 263 7.00 6.68 -9.03
CA ASP A 263 6.04 5.60 -9.27
C ASP A 263 5.97 4.69 -8.03
N THR A 264 5.22 5.13 -7.01
CA THR A 264 4.98 4.32 -5.79
C THR A 264 4.12 3.09 -6.05
N MET A 265 3.34 3.09 -7.13
CA MET A 265 2.52 1.93 -7.50
C MET A 265 3.41 0.72 -7.79
N ARG A 266 4.49 0.89 -8.56
CA ARG A 266 5.45 -0.21 -8.80
C ARG A 266 5.99 -0.82 -7.50
N ARG A 267 6.30 0.00 -6.49
CA ARG A 267 6.74 -0.49 -5.17
C ARG A 267 5.69 -1.33 -4.48
N ARG A 268 4.48 -0.80 -4.32
CA ARG A 268 3.37 -1.52 -3.67
C ARG A 268 3.07 -2.84 -4.37
N ILE A 269 3.08 -2.82 -5.70
CA ILE A 269 2.94 -4.03 -6.53
C ILE A 269 4.08 -5.00 -6.23
N ASN A 270 5.34 -4.56 -6.23
CA ASN A 270 6.46 -5.45 -5.97
C ASN A 270 6.44 -6.05 -4.56
N HIS A 271 6.14 -5.27 -3.52
CA HIS A 271 5.99 -5.78 -2.15
C HIS A 271 4.80 -6.72 -1.97
N ALA A 272 3.67 -6.47 -2.64
CA ALA A 272 2.60 -7.46 -2.68
C ALA A 272 3.02 -8.75 -3.44
N SER A 273 3.96 -8.64 -4.39
CA SER A 273 4.46 -9.77 -5.19
C SER A 273 5.61 -10.53 -4.55
N THR A 274 6.16 -10.09 -3.42
CA THR A 274 7.17 -10.86 -2.68
C THR A 274 6.52 -11.85 -1.71
N GLY A 275 5.20 -11.77 -1.50
CA GLY A 275 4.45 -12.67 -0.63
C GLY A 275 4.33 -12.20 0.83
N GLU A 276 4.85 -11.02 1.16
CA GLU A 276 4.68 -10.39 2.49
C GLU A 276 3.30 -9.73 2.64
N ASN A 277 2.64 -9.39 1.52
CA ASN A 277 1.25 -8.93 1.52
C ASN A 277 0.45 -9.57 0.38
N ASN A 278 -0.63 -10.30 0.68
CA ASN A 278 -1.43 -11.06 -0.30
C ASN A 278 -2.37 -10.18 -1.16
N ARG A 279 -2.03 -8.90 -1.37
CA ARG A 279 -2.94 -7.92 -1.97
C ARG A 279 -2.78 -7.89 -3.49
N PHE A 280 -3.89 -8.04 -4.22
CA PHE A 280 -3.89 -8.04 -5.68
C PHE A 280 -4.35 -6.67 -6.20
N PHE A 281 -3.42 -5.84 -6.69
CA PHE A 281 -3.76 -4.52 -7.25
C PHE A 281 -4.27 -4.63 -8.69
N ILE A 282 -5.40 -3.99 -8.98
CA ILE A 282 -5.99 -3.98 -10.32
C ILE A 282 -5.35 -2.89 -11.18
N LYS A 283 -5.19 -3.15 -12.47
CA LYS A 283 -4.66 -2.17 -13.42
C LYS A 283 -5.60 -0.99 -13.59
N GLU A 284 -5.06 0.18 -13.91
CA GLU A 284 -5.88 1.36 -14.21
C GLU A 284 -6.87 1.09 -15.35
N SER A 285 -6.45 0.35 -16.38
CA SER A 285 -7.32 -0.06 -17.49
C SER A 285 -8.48 -0.94 -17.03
N MET A 286 -8.25 -1.80 -16.02
CA MET A 286 -9.29 -2.63 -15.42
C MET A 286 -10.20 -1.80 -14.51
N SER A 287 -9.64 -0.90 -13.71
CA SER A 287 -10.40 0.05 -12.88
C SER A 287 -11.36 0.90 -13.72
N LYS A 288 -10.88 1.42 -14.86
CA LYS A 288 -11.72 2.14 -15.84
C LYS A 288 -12.82 1.24 -16.39
N PHE A 289 -12.51 -0.01 -16.75
CA PHE A 289 -13.50 -0.96 -17.25
C PHE A 289 -14.61 -1.27 -16.24
N ILE A 290 -14.27 -1.52 -14.97
CA ILE A 290 -15.26 -1.89 -13.94
C ILE A 290 -16.11 -0.69 -13.49
N ASN A 291 -15.58 0.53 -13.55
CA ASN A 291 -16.31 1.74 -13.20
C ASN A 291 -17.05 2.39 -14.38
N ASP A 292 -16.84 1.88 -15.60
CA ASP A 292 -17.49 2.37 -16.81
C ASP A 292 -18.99 2.00 -16.85
N LEU A 293 -19.82 3.05 -16.92
CA LEU A 293 -21.27 3.03 -17.08
C LEU A 293 -21.74 2.51 -18.44
N GLY A 294 -20.88 2.51 -19.46
CA GLY A 294 -21.24 2.22 -20.85
C GLY A 294 -22.00 3.36 -21.55
N ALA A 295 -22.31 4.45 -20.83
CA ALA A 295 -22.92 5.66 -21.36
C ALA A 295 -22.32 6.90 -20.66
N TYR A 296 -22.10 7.97 -21.43
CA TYR A 296 -21.61 9.24 -20.87
C TYR A 296 -22.76 9.96 -20.15
N VAL A 297 -22.77 9.90 -18.82
CA VAL A 297 -23.79 10.55 -17.98
C VAL A 297 -23.11 11.57 -17.06
N VAL A 298 -23.35 12.85 -17.33
CA VAL A 298 -22.86 13.97 -16.51
C VAL A 298 -23.99 14.43 -15.60
N HIS A 299 -23.79 14.36 -14.29
CA HIS A 299 -24.71 14.92 -13.32
C HIS A 299 -24.40 16.42 -13.11
N PRO A 300 -25.39 17.33 -13.22
CA PRO A 300 -25.17 18.78 -13.14
C PRO A 300 -24.50 19.28 -11.85
N ARG A 301 -24.51 18.48 -10.77
CA ARG A 301 -23.91 18.82 -9.46
C ARG A 301 -22.76 17.90 -9.02
N HIS A 302 -22.60 16.73 -9.65
CA HIS A 302 -21.66 15.69 -9.18
C HIS A 302 -20.61 15.33 -10.25
N GLY A 303 -20.60 15.99 -11.41
CA GLY A 303 -19.63 15.71 -12.47
C GLY A 303 -19.94 14.41 -13.21
N ASN A 304 -18.90 13.70 -13.67
CA ASN A 304 -19.03 12.40 -14.32
C ASN A 304 -19.44 11.35 -13.27
N LEU A 305 -20.59 10.71 -13.47
CA LEU A 305 -21.01 9.60 -12.61
C LEU A 305 -20.19 8.34 -12.94
N LEU A 306 -19.86 7.55 -11.92
CA LEU A 306 -19.29 6.22 -12.06
C LEU A 306 -20.37 5.14 -11.95
N LEU A 307 -20.05 3.92 -12.37
CA LEU A 307 -20.98 2.79 -12.25
C LEU A 307 -21.44 2.58 -10.80
N ASN A 308 -20.55 2.73 -9.81
CA ASN A 308 -20.92 2.51 -8.42
C ASN A 308 -22.00 3.45 -7.92
N ASP A 309 -21.96 4.71 -8.38
CA ASP A 309 -22.75 5.79 -7.80
C ASP A 309 -24.25 5.58 -8.04
N ILE A 310 -24.58 4.79 -9.07
CA ILE A 310 -25.97 4.59 -9.50
C ILE A 310 -26.37 3.11 -9.60
N PHE A 311 -25.42 2.17 -9.53
CA PHE A 311 -25.75 0.77 -9.74
C PHE A 311 -26.52 0.20 -8.53
N VAL A 312 -27.71 -0.30 -8.82
CA VAL A 312 -28.52 -1.07 -7.88
C VAL A 312 -28.61 -2.49 -8.40
N TYR A 313 -28.21 -3.46 -7.56
CA TYR A 313 -28.34 -4.87 -7.87
C TYR A 313 -29.79 -5.23 -8.24
N PRO A 314 -30.01 -5.99 -9.33
CA PRO A 314 -31.35 -6.45 -9.67
C PRO A 314 -31.85 -7.51 -8.68
N ASP A 315 -33.17 -7.70 -8.63
CA ASP A 315 -33.76 -8.84 -7.92
C ASP A 315 -33.59 -10.12 -8.78
N PHE A 316 -33.44 -11.28 -8.13
CA PHE A 316 -33.22 -12.56 -8.81
C PHE A 316 -34.32 -13.58 -8.46
N GLU A 317 -34.55 -14.56 -9.33
CA GLU A 317 -35.42 -15.72 -9.10
C GLU A 317 -34.65 -17.01 -9.36
N ASN A 318 -34.92 -18.09 -8.61
CA ASN A 318 -34.43 -19.42 -8.96
C ASN A 318 -35.07 -19.89 -10.28
N SER A 319 -34.26 -20.27 -11.28
CA SER A 319 -34.79 -20.62 -12.61
C SER A 319 -35.28 -22.07 -12.71
N LEU A 320 -34.83 -22.96 -11.82
CA LEU A 320 -35.19 -24.39 -11.83
C LEU A 320 -36.41 -24.77 -10.96
N GLU A 321 -36.92 -23.87 -10.13
CA GLU A 321 -38.12 -24.15 -9.33
C GLU A 321 -39.40 -24.06 -10.19
N GLU A 322 -40.30 -25.05 -10.08
CA GLU A 322 -41.61 -24.98 -10.73
C GLU A 322 -42.30 -23.65 -10.40
N LYS A 323 -43.01 -23.04 -11.36
CA LYS A 323 -43.63 -21.70 -11.27
C LYS A 323 -44.45 -21.40 -10.00
N LYS A 324 -44.84 -22.41 -9.22
CA LYS A 324 -45.56 -22.28 -7.94
C LYS A 324 -44.66 -22.09 -6.71
N ASN A 325 -43.36 -22.39 -6.79
CA ASN A 325 -42.43 -22.38 -5.65
C ASN A 325 -41.25 -21.39 -5.78
N LYS A 326 -41.12 -20.64 -6.88
CA LYS A 326 -40.04 -19.66 -7.09
C LYS A 326 -39.84 -18.77 -5.86
N GLN A 327 -38.74 -18.97 -5.13
CA GLN A 327 -38.34 -18.06 -4.06
C GLN A 327 -37.65 -16.82 -4.64
N ASP A 328 -38.04 -15.65 -4.12
CA ASP A 328 -37.42 -14.38 -4.46
C ASP A 328 -36.08 -14.26 -3.73
N MET A 329 -34.98 -14.15 -4.49
CA MET A 329 -33.67 -13.87 -3.93
C MET A 329 -33.38 -12.37 -4.04
N LYS A 330 -33.16 -11.73 -2.90
CA LYS A 330 -32.89 -10.29 -2.84
C LYS A 330 -31.45 -9.99 -3.25
N ALA A 331 -31.31 -8.95 -4.06
CA ALA A 331 -30.07 -8.27 -4.43
C ALA A 331 -29.02 -8.18 -3.30
N SER A 332 -29.42 -7.78 -2.09
CA SER A 332 -28.54 -7.55 -0.94
C SER A 332 -27.93 -8.82 -0.34
N HIS A 333 -28.47 -9.99 -0.65
CA HIS A 333 -28.00 -11.27 -0.12
C HIS A 333 -27.15 -12.06 -1.10
N LEU A 334 -27.24 -11.77 -2.41
CA LEU A 334 -26.56 -12.54 -3.46
C LEU A 334 -25.04 -12.65 -3.22
N LEU A 335 -24.36 -11.55 -2.90
CA LEU A 335 -22.90 -11.57 -2.69
C LEU A 335 -22.51 -12.42 -1.46
N ASN A 336 -23.33 -12.40 -0.42
CA ASN A 336 -23.06 -13.16 0.80
C ASN A 336 -23.39 -14.64 0.57
N GLU A 337 -24.50 -14.95 -0.10
CA GLU A 337 -24.84 -16.32 -0.47
C GLU A 337 -23.85 -16.95 -1.45
N ILE A 338 -23.37 -16.19 -2.45
CA ILE A 338 -22.29 -16.65 -3.33
C ILE A 338 -21.01 -16.89 -2.53
N GLY A 339 -20.73 -16.05 -1.54
CA GLY A 339 -19.53 -16.17 -0.73
C GLY A 339 -19.56 -17.35 0.24
N ASP A 340 -20.72 -17.61 0.85
CA ASP A 340 -20.96 -18.68 1.81
C ASP A 340 -21.14 -20.04 1.11
N ASP A 341 -21.77 -20.05 -0.06
CA ASP A 341 -22.07 -21.25 -0.84
C ASP A 341 -21.30 -21.29 -2.17
N LYS A 342 -20.02 -21.66 -2.01
CA LYS A 342 -19.02 -21.78 -3.09
C LYS A 342 -19.43 -22.81 -4.13
N GLY A 343 -19.48 -22.40 -5.39
CA GLY A 343 -19.92 -23.29 -6.47
C GLY A 343 -19.97 -22.59 -7.83
N VAL A 344 -20.76 -23.17 -8.73
CA VAL A 344 -20.98 -22.63 -10.08
C VAL A 344 -22.35 -21.98 -10.15
N TRP A 345 -22.37 -20.67 -10.34
CA TRP A 345 -23.57 -19.84 -10.39
C TRP A 345 -23.84 -19.42 -11.82
N PHE A 346 -24.95 -19.89 -12.35
CA PHE A 346 -25.45 -19.56 -13.66
C PHE A 346 -26.49 -18.46 -13.55
N ILE A 347 -26.26 -17.33 -14.21
CA ILE A 347 -27.14 -16.15 -14.17
C ILE A 347 -27.69 -15.87 -15.56
N GLU A 348 -29.00 -16.02 -15.69
CA GLU A 348 -29.76 -15.76 -16.92
C GLU A 348 -30.33 -14.35 -16.95
N GLY A 349 -30.47 -13.81 -18.14
CA GLY A 349 -31.32 -12.66 -18.36
C GLY A 349 -31.37 -12.28 -19.83
N ASP A 350 -32.46 -11.62 -20.23
CA ASP A 350 -32.66 -11.18 -21.61
C ASP A 350 -31.47 -10.36 -22.15
N LYS A 351 -31.39 -10.23 -23.47
CA LYS A 351 -30.49 -9.26 -24.10
C LYS A 351 -30.72 -7.87 -23.48
N GLU A 352 -29.62 -7.16 -23.18
CA GLU A 352 -29.64 -5.84 -22.51
C GLU A 352 -30.16 -5.83 -21.05
N SER A 353 -30.24 -6.98 -20.37
CA SER A 353 -30.59 -7.05 -18.93
C SER A 353 -29.51 -6.54 -17.96
N GLY A 354 -28.35 -6.08 -18.46
CA GLY A 354 -27.25 -5.57 -17.63
C GLY A 354 -26.29 -6.64 -17.09
N LYS A 355 -26.21 -7.83 -17.70
CA LYS A 355 -25.32 -8.94 -17.27
C LYS A 355 -23.85 -8.54 -17.11
N THR A 356 -23.26 -7.91 -18.13
CA THR A 356 -21.88 -7.41 -18.07
C THR A 356 -21.71 -6.39 -16.95
N THR A 357 -22.66 -5.46 -16.80
CA THR A 357 -22.66 -4.44 -15.75
C THR A 357 -22.74 -5.07 -14.35
N LEU A 358 -23.54 -6.13 -14.19
CA LEU A 358 -23.60 -6.92 -12.97
C LEU A 358 -22.24 -7.54 -12.65
N LEU A 359 -21.56 -8.15 -13.63
CA LEU A 359 -20.22 -8.71 -13.42
C LEU A 359 -19.19 -7.62 -13.05
N LYS A 360 -19.23 -6.45 -13.68
CA LYS A 360 -18.35 -5.30 -13.33
C LYS A 360 -18.53 -4.89 -11.86
N LYS A 361 -19.78 -4.76 -11.40
CA LYS A 361 -20.09 -4.45 -10.00
C LYS A 361 -19.62 -5.57 -9.06
N MET A 362 -19.92 -6.83 -9.38
CA MET A 362 -19.47 -7.97 -8.58
C MET A 362 -17.95 -8.05 -8.49
N TYR A 363 -17.24 -7.78 -9.59
CA TYR A 363 -15.78 -7.71 -9.60
C TYR A 363 -15.28 -6.75 -8.53
N ARG A 364 -15.79 -5.51 -8.52
CA ARG A 364 -15.35 -4.52 -7.54
C ARG A 364 -15.73 -4.92 -6.11
N ASP A 365 -16.97 -5.35 -5.89
CA ASP A 365 -17.46 -5.69 -4.55
C ASP A 365 -16.73 -6.92 -3.95
N PHE A 366 -16.28 -7.87 -4.78
CA PHE A 366 -15.42 -8.96 -4.34
C PHE A 366 -13.98 -8.51 -4.08
N HIS A 367 -13.45 -7.63 -4.93
CA HIS A 367 -12.12 -7.07 -4.76
C HIS A 367 -11.99 -6.22 -3.48
N GLU A 368 -13.02 -5.42 -3.15
CA GLU A 368 -13.14 -4.68 -1.89
C GLU A 368 -13.16 -5.61 -0.65
N LYS A 369 -13.61 -6.85 -0.81
CA LYS A 369 -13.57 -7.90 0.23
C LYS A 369 -12.25 -8.70 0.24
N GLU A 370 -11.23 -8.24 -0.47
CA GLU A 370 -9.93 -8.91 -0.66
C GLU A 370 -10.02 -10.28 -1.35
N TRP A 371 -11.06 -10.49 -2.16
CA TRP A 371 -11.13 -11.66 -3.02
C TRP A 371 -10.52 -11.33 -4.38
N VAL A 372 -10.17 -12.36 -5.15
CA VAL A 372 -9.44 -12.20 -6.40
C VAL A 372 -10.32 -12.64 -7.57
N PRO A 373 -11.19 -11.74 -8.07
CA PRO A 373 -11.99 -12.02 -9.25
C PRO A 373 -11.15 -11.97 -10.52
N VAL A 374 -11.35 -12.90 -11.43
CA VAL A 374 -10.80 -12.88 -12.80
C VAL A 374 -11.97 -12.79 -13.76
N PHE A 375 -12.05 -11.69 -14.49
CA PHE A 375 -13.04 -11.48 -15.55
C PHE A 375 -12.59 -12.19 -16.83
N LEU A 376 -13.49 -12.95 -17.47
CA LEU A 376 -13.21 -13.68 -18.70
C LEU A 376 -14.37 -13.50 -19.66
N ASP A 377 -14.06 -13.17 -20.92
CA ASP A 377 -15.06 -13.13 -21.99
C ASP A 377 -15.11 -14.49 -22.70
N GLY A 378 -16.30 -15.09 -22.77
CA GLY A 378 -16.55 -16.36 -23.44
C GLY A 378 -16.14 -16.37 -24.92
N GLU A 379 -16.13 -15.23 -25.60
CA GLU A 379 -15.66 -15.12 -26.99
C GLU A 379 -14.18 -15.49 -27.16
N LYS A 380 -13.38 -15.36 -26.11
CA LYS A 380 -11.95 -15.71 -26.12
C LYS A 380 -11.72 -17.22 -26.02
N ILE A 381 -12.78 -18.02 -25.89
CA ILE A 381 -12.74 -19.47 -25.68
C ILE A 381 -13.23 -20.17 -26.95
N SER A 382 -12.29 -20.53 -27.81
CA SER A 382 -12.56 -21.25 -29.08
C SER A 382 -11.88 -22.62 -29.16
N ASP A 383 -10.87 -22.85 -28.33
CA ASP A 383 -10.03 -24.04 -28.40
C ASP A 383 -10.55 -25.15 -27.48
N ILE A 384 -10.30 -26.41 -27.89
CA ILE A 384 -10.56 -27.60 -27.05
C ILE A 384 -9.96 -27.37 -25.65
N PRO A 385 -10.77 -27.52 -24.58
CA PRO A 385 -10.38 -27.19 -23.22
C PRO A 385 -9.39 -28.23 -22.68
N VAL A 386 -8.10 -27.90 -22.77
CA VAL A 386 -7.00 -28.66 -22.18
C VAL A 386 -6.46 -27.86 -21.00
N LEU A 387 -6.18 -28.52 -19.87
CA LEU A 387 -5.75 -27.87 -18.62
C LEU A 387 -4.68 -26.79 -18.84
N LYS A 388 -3.60 -27.12 -19.54
CA LYS A 388 -2.49 -26.19 -19.83
C LYS A 388 -2.93 -24.97 -20.67
N LYS A 389 -3.86 -25.14 -21.61
CA LYS A 389 -4.38 -24.02 -22.41
C LYS A 389 -5.25 -23.10 -21.58
N ILE A 390 -6.10 -23.68 -20.73
CA ILE A 390 -6.96 -22.90 -19.83
C ILE A 390 -6.12 -22.17 -18.79
N GLU A 391 -5.09 -22.80 -18.24
CA GLU A 391 -4.12 -22.14 -17.36
C GLU A 391 -3.43 -20.95 -18.05
N GLN A 392 -2.99 -21.11 -19.31
CA GLN A 392 -2.43 -20.00 -20.09
C GLN A 392 -3.44 -18.88 -20.36
N LEU A 393 -4.71 -19.22 -20.60
CA LEU A 393 -5.78 -18.26 -20.77
C LEU A 393 -6.03 -17.48 -19.46
N ILE A 394 -6.12 -18.17 -18.32
CA ILE A 394 -6.24 -17.56 -17.00
C ILE A 394 -5.04 -16.65 -16.74
N LYS A 395 -3.80 -17.13 -16.96
CA LYS A 395 -2.59 -16.31 -16.82
C LYS A 395 -2.66 -15.02 -17.63
N LYS A 396 -3.00 -15.14 -18.92
CA LYS A 396 -3.11 -14.01 -19.83
C LYS A 396 -4.16 -13.00 -19.37
N GLU A 397 -5.33 -13.46 -18.95
CA GLU A 397 -6.44 -12.59 -18.56
C GLU A 397 -6.23 -12.00 -17.17
N PHE A 398 -5.64 -12.75 -16.23
CA PHE A 398 -5.18 -12.25 -14.94
C PHE A 398 -4.14 -11.13 -15.12
N SER A 399 -3.08 -11.36 -15.92
CA SER A 399 -2.05 -10.35 -16.17
C SER A 399 -2.55 -9.10 -16.93
N ARG A 400 -3.73 -9.16 -17.56
CA ARG A 400 -4.40 -8.00 -18.16
C ARG A 400 -5.17 -7.17 -17.13
N GLN A 401 -5.57 -7.78 -16.03
CA GLN A 401 -6.46 -7.19 -15.02
C GLN A 401 -5.71 -6.74 -13.78
N TYR A 402 -4.65 -7.44 -13.42
CA TYR A 402 -3.85 -7.18 -12.22
C TYR A 402 -2.45 -6.70 -12.58
N GLU A 403 -1.93 -5.84 -11.73
CA GLU A 403 -0.60 -5.29 -11.81
C GLU A 403 0.48 -6.30 -11.37
N GLY A 404 1.71 -6.08 -11.85
CA GLY A 404 2.87 -6.89 -11.50
C GLY A 404 2.88 -8.30 -12.09
N ASN A 405 3.89 -9.09 -11.68
CA ASN A 405 4.01 -10.50 -12.06
C ASN A 405 3.42 -11.41 -10.96
N MET A 406 2.15 -11.19 -10.64
CA MET A 406 1.45 -11.81 -9.50
C MET A 406 0.84 -13.19 -9.79
N TYR A 407 1.06 -13.76 -10.96
CA TYR A 407 0.33 -14.95 -11.36
C TYR A 407 0.72 -16.18 -10.53
N GLU A 408 1.99 -16.32 -10.21
CA GLU A 408 2.51 -17.40 -9.37
C GLU A 408 1.98 -17.29 -7.92
N HIS A 409 1.79 -16.07 -7.40
CA HIS A 409 1.11 -15.81 -6.13
C HIS A 409 -0.37 -16.16 -6.22
N PHE A 410 -1.04 -15.72 -7.29
CA PHE A 410 -2.42 -16.10 -7.57
C PHE A 410 -2.59 -17.62 -7.59
N LEU A 411 -1.67 -18.40 -8.14
CA LEU A 411 -1.76 -19.87 -8.11
C LEU A 411 -1.71 -20.43 -6.69
N GLN A 412 -0.90 -19.86 -5.81
CA GLN A 412 -0.68 -20.31 -4.43
C GLN A 412 -1.67 -19.73 -3.42
N PHE A 413 -2.40 -18.67 -3.79
CA PHE A 413 -3.37 -18.02 -2.92
C PHE A 413 -4.53 -18.95 -2.53
N ASP A 414 -5.25 -18.62 -1.47
CA ASP A 414 -6.39 -19.42 -1.03
C ASP A 414 -7.46 -19.52 -2.14
N ILE A 415 -7.69 -20.74 -2.64
CA ILE A 415 -8.69 -21.01 -3.69
C ILE A 415 -10.09 -20.54 -3.28
N SER A 416 -10.35 -20.51 -1.96
CA SER A 416 -11.60 -20.09 -1.36
C SER A 416 -11.91 -18.60 -1.57
N LYS A 417 -10.90 -17.80 -1.91
CA LYS A 417 -11.01 -16.37 -2.25
C LYS A 417 -10.88 -16.09 -3.76
N LYS A 418 -10.70 -17.10 -4.61
CA LYS A 418 -10.57 -16.95 -6.06
C LYS A 418 -11.91 -17.12 -6.76
N ILE A 419 -12.29 -16.14 -7.58
CA ILE A 419 -13.57 -16.11 -8.29
C ILE A 419 -13.34 -15.97 -9.79
N LEU A 420 -14.06 -16.74 -10.59
CA LEU A 420 -14.14 -16.51 -12.03
C LEU A 420 -15.46 -15.81 -12.37
N LEU A 421 -15.38 -14.70 -13.11
CA LEU A 421 -16.53 -14.00 -13.67
C LEU A 421 -16.52 -14.19 -15.18
N LEU A 422 -17.40 -15.04 -15.70
CA LEU A 422 -17.45 -15.43 -17.11
C LEU A 422 -18.64 -14.76 -17.82
N ASP A 423 -18.32 -13.81 -18.69
CA ASP A 423 -19.28 -13.13 -19.56
C ASP A 423 -19.50 -13.87 -20.87
N ASN A 424 -20.61 -13.57 -21.55
CA ASN A 424 -20.94 -14.07 -22.90
C ASN A 424 -20.82 -15.60 -23.04
N TRP A 425 -21.34 -16.38 -22.09
CA TRP A 425 -21.28 -17.85 -22.13
C TRP A 425 -21.87 -18.47 -23.41
N ASP A 426 -22.89 -17.81 -23.98
CA ASP A 426 -23.50 -18.22 -25.24
C ASP A 426 -22.53 -18.17 -26.41
N ARG A 427 -21.49 -17.31 -26.34
CA ARG A 427 -20.49 -17.10 -27.37
C ARG A 427 -19.26 -18.01 -27.23
N VAL A 428 -19.20 -18.87 -26.22
CA VAL A 428 -18.17 -19.91 -26.11
C VAL A 428 -18.34 -20.92 -27.25
N ASP A 429 -17.36 -20.97 -28.16
CA ASP A 429 -17.37 -21.83 -29.34
C ASP A 429 -16.89 -23.25 -29.00
N LEU A 430 -17.68 -23.92 -28.16
CA LEU A 430 -17.46 -25.31 -27.77
C LEU A 430 -18.77 -26.08 -27.83
N ASN A 431 -18.67 -27.35 -28.21
CA ASN A 431 -19.78 -28.28 -28.07
C ASN A 431 -20.10 -28.54 -26.58
N LYS A 432 -21.21 -29.23 -26.31
CA LYS A 432 -21.67 -29.56 -24.95
C LYS A 432 -20.60 -30.23 -24.09
N ILE A 433 -19.87 -31.20 -24.65
CA ILE A 433 -18.81 -31.94 -23.95
C ILE A 433 -17.63 -31.01 -23.62
N GLY A 434 -17.26 -30.12 -24.53
CA GLY A 434 -16.23 -29.10 -24.31
C GLY A 434 -16.63 -28.12 -23.22
N LYS A 435 -17.84 -27.57 -23.26
CA LYS A 435 -18.33 -26.64 -22.21
C LYS A 435 -18.32 -27.28 -20.82
N LYS A 436 -18.65 -28.57 -20.72
CA LYS A 436 -18.55 -29.36 -19.48
C LYS A 436 -17.11 -29.47 -18.97
N GLU A 437 -16.18 -29.91 -19.82
CA GLU A 437 -14.78 -30.05 -19.43
C GLU A 437 -14.14 -28.70 -19.08
N LEU A 438 -14.56 -27.62 -19.75
CA LEU A 438 -14.14 -26.26 -19.45
C LEU A 438 -14.48 -25.85 -18.01
N VAL A 439 -15.75 -26.00 -17.59
CA VAL A 439 -16.20 -25.68 -16.22
C VAL A 439 -15.44 -26.53 -15.20
N LYS A 440 -15.28 -27.83 -15.47
CA LYS A 440 -14.53 -28.76 -14.60
C LYS A 440 -13.04 -28.39 -14.46
N ILE A 441 -12.45 -27.80 -15.50
CA ILE A 441 -11.08 -27.27 -15.40
C ILE A 441 -11.07 -26.00 -14.56
N PHE A 442 -12.02 -25.08 -14.76
CA PHE A 442 -12.09 -23.84 -13.97
C PHE A 442 -12.26 -24.10 -12.47
N THR A 443 -13.02 -25.13 -12.07
CA THR A 443 -13.19 -25.48 -10.64
C THR A 443 -11.89 -25.91 -9.95
N LYS A 444 -10.81 -26.17 -10.70
CA LYS A 444 -9.48 -26.43 -10.14
C LYS A 444 -8.73 -25.17 -9.75
N PHE A 445 -9.11 -24.02 -10.30
CA PHE A 445 -8.47 -22.71 -10.07
C PHE A 445 -9.33 -21.78 -9.23
N PHE A 446 -10.65 -21.95 -9.26
CA PHE A 446 -11.62 -21.07 -8.62
C PHE A 446 -12.59 -21.89 -7.77
N SER A 447 -12.85 -21.43 -6.54
CA SER A 447 -13.88 -22.03 -5.69
C SER A 447 -15.29 -21.56 -6.07
N THR A 448 -15.38 -20.36 -6.65
CA THR A 448 -16.63 -19.76 -7.10
C THR A 448 -16.52 -19.36 -8.57
N ILE A 449 -17.48 -19.76 -9.38
CA ILE A 449 -17.54 -19.45 -10.80
C ILE A 449 -18.92 -18.86 -11.10
N ILE A 450 -18.97 -17.61 -11.53
CA ILE A 450 -20.20 -16.93 -11.93
C ILE A 450 -20.22 -16.83 -13.46
N ILE A 451 -21.24 -17.39 -14.09
CA ILE A 451 -21.39 -17.48 -15.53
C ILE A 451 -22.68 -16.76 -15.91
N VAL A 452 -22.60 -15.76 -16.78
CA VAL A 452 -23.78 -15.04 -17.29
C VAL A 452 -24.08 -15.43 -18.74
N ALA A 453 -25.36 -15.58 -19.06
CA ALA A 453 -25.84 -15.98 -20.39
C ALA A 453 -27.19 -15.31 -20.73
N GLU A 454 -27.51 -15.15 -22.02
CA GLU A 454 -28.82 -14.70 -22.51
C GLU A 454 -29.91 -15.73 -22.23
N SER A 455 -29.61 -17.00 -22.44
CA SER A 455 -30.52 -18.10 -22.11
C SER A 455 -29.71 -19.32 -21.75
N ILE A 456 -30.05 -19.98 -20.67
CA ILE A 456 -29.43 -21.26 -20.36
C ILE A 456 -30.39 -22.36 -20.80
N PRO A 457 -29.94 -23.34 -21.61
CA PRO A 457 -30.81 -24.44 -22.00
C PRO A 457 -31.37 -25.15 -20.76
N ASN A 458 -32.68 -25.40 -20.70
CA ASN A 458 -33.38 -26.09 -19.59
C ASN A 458 -32.74 -27.41 -19.11
N ASN A 459 -31.87 -28.01 -19.93
CA ASN A 459 -31.17 -29.26 -19.63
C ASN A 459 -29.72 -29.00 -19.20
N THR A 460 -29.34 -27.82 -18.70
CA THR A 460 -27.93 -27.51 -18.43
C THR A 460 -27.32 -28.39 -17.35
N SER A 461 -28.12 -28.76 -16.35
CA SER A 461 -27.78 -29.81 -15.38
C SER A 461 -27.45 -31.12 -16.09
N ASP A 462 -28.34 -31.59 -16.97
CA ASP A 462 -28.17 -32.84 -17.73
C ASP A 462 -27.04 -32.74 -18.79
N ILE A 463 -26.80 -31.56 -19.35
CA ILE A 463 -25.79 -31.26 -20.38
C ILE A 463 -24.39 -31.23 -19.75
N LEU A 464 -24.28 -30.74 -18.51
CA LEU A 464 -23.04 -30.76 -17.77
C LEU A 464 -22.78 -32.15 -17.18
N GLY A 465 -23.78 -32.99 -16.90
CA GLY A 465 -23.62 -34.41 -16.50
C GLY A 465 -22.48 -34.62 -15.49
N LEU A 466 -22.32 -33.69 -14.57
CA LEU A 466 -21.22 -33.69 -13.61
C LEU A 466 -21.54 -34.77 -12.56
N ASN A 467 -20.54 -35.44 -11.99
CA ASN A 467 -20.79 -36.44 -10.94
C ASN A 467 -21.65 -35.80 -9.81
N ASP A 468 -22.44 -36.61 -9.10
CA ASP A 468 -23.39 -36.21 -8.04
C ASP A 468 -22.85 -35.13 -7.06
N GLU A 469 -21.54 -35.10 -6.80
CA GLU A 469 -20.86 -34.12 -5.95
C GLU A 469 -20.88 -32.67 -6.49
N LEU A 470 -20.71 -32.47 -7.80
CA LEU A 470 -20.69 -31.15 -8.43
C LEU A 470 -22.10 -30.64 -8.74
N GLU A 471 -23.04 -31.53 -9.05
CA GLU A 471 -24.45 -31.14 -9.30
C GLU A 471 -25.06 -30.41 -8.09
N SER A 472 -24.72 -30.82 -6.87
CA SER A 472 -25.16 -30.16 -5.64
C SER A 472 -24.66 -28.72 -5.46
N ARG A 473 -23.65 -28.30 -6.24
CA ARG A 473 -23.00 -26.98 -6.15
C ARG A 473 -23.28 -26.07 -7.34
N ILE A 474 -24.21 -26.46 -8.22
CA ILE A 474 -24.62 -25.63 -9.36
C ILE A 474 -25.94 -24.98 -9.05
N LYS A 475 -25.99 -23.66 -9.23
CA LYS A 475 -27.19 -22.86 -9.01
C LYS A 475 -27.55 -22.09 -10.26
N PHE A 476 -28.84 -21.97 -10.53
CA PHE A 476 -29.34 -21.25 -11.68
C PHE A 476 -30.31 -20.17 -11.23
N ILE A 477 -29.98 -18.93 -11.54
CA ILE A 477 -30.76 -17.76 -11.17
C ILE A 477 -31.07 -16.91 -12.41
N GLU A 478 -32.24 -16.30 -12.44
CA GLU A 478 -32.71 -15.43 -13.51
C GLU A 478 -32.82 -13.99 -12.99
N ILE A 479 -32.27 -13.03 -13.72
CA ILE A 479 -32.45 -11.60 -13.46
C ILE A 479 -33.93 -11.28 -13.67
N LYS A 480 -34.62 -10.82 -12.61
CA LYS A 480 -36.02 -10.41 -12.74
C LYS A 480 -36.13 -9.25 -13.72
N LYS A 481 -37.02 -9.38 -14.69
CA LYS A 481 -37.43 -8.26 -15.54
C LYS A 481 -38.00 -7.16 -14.64
N PHE A 482 -37.64 -5.90 -14.90
CA PHE A 482 -38.20 -4.76 -14.17
C PHE A 482 -39.72 -4.77 -14.27
N GLY A 483 -40.39 -5.22 -13.21
CA GLY A 483 -41.84 -5.12 -13.10
C GLY A 483 -42.25 -3.66 -12.93
N PHE A 484 -43.33 -3.24 -13.60
CA PHE A 484 -43.93 -1.89 -13.54
C PHE A 484 -44.18 -1.34 -12.11
N LYS A 485 -44.10 -2.17 -11.07
CA LYS A 485 -44.42 -1.82 -9.68
C LYS A 485 -43.39 -0.95 -8.96
N LYS A 486 -42.12 -0.90 -9.38
CA LYS A 486 -41.08 -0.10 -8.69
C LYS A 486 -40.85 1.31 -9.27
N ARG A 487 -41.42 1.66 -10.43
CA ARG A 487 -41.32 3.02 -11.03
C ARG A 487 -42.09 4.12 -10.27
N ILE A 488 -42.96 3.77 -9.31
CA ILE A 488 -43.84 4.74 -8.62
C ILE A 488 -43.22 5.30 -7.33
N LYS A 489 -42.08 4.77 -6.85
CA LYS A 489 -41.45 5.22 -5.59
C LYS A 489 -40.16 6.04 -5.76
N SER A 490 -39.82 6.41 -6.98
CA SER A 490 -38.66 7.25 -7.27
C SER A 490 -39.11 8.46 -8.08
N VAL A 491 -39.82 9.36 -7.41
CA VAL A 491 -40.01 10.76 -7.81
C VAL A 491 -39.67 11.60 -6.59
#